data_AF-A0A7S1TSP2-F1
#
_entry.id   AF-A0A7S1TSP2-F1
#
_cell.length_a   1.000
_cell.length_b   1.000
_cell.length_c   1.000
_cell.angle_alpha   90.00
_cell.angle_beta   90.00
_cell.angle_gamma   90.00
#
_symmetry.space_group_name_H-M   'P 1'
#
loop_
_entity.id
_entity.type
_entity.pdbx_description
1 polymer ?
#
loop_
_entity_poly.entity_id
_entity_poly.type
_entity_poly.pdbx_seq_one_letter_code
_entity_poly.pdbx_strand_id
1 'polypeptide(L)'
;MSATGSVRNKVALKPGFSQLDWMRLMRSAKDPTGMGGQGPRTFTMAAVREHDSVHDCWTVIKGKVYNITPYLHYHPGGVQQLMRGAGGDSTALFNEIHPWVALAMVERLEIGYLEERASRKKRSLPPVPEFSDDAAGGGEETKAAGAAAPSAGPEPALDPDNWTALLLMKTKRIGEGVVMLRFALGDEQTSGVEPGQHLMVRLLLPKGTGGGGVVEVRRHYTPVSQPGAVGFLDLLVKVYPDGRMGNALARLERGARVEMQGPFGGLRYKGGFG
;
A
#
# COMPACT_ATOMS: atom_id res chain seq x y z
N MET A 1 1.41 -37.13 -22.70
CA MET A 1 1.22 -36.57 -21.34
C MET A 1 2.55 -36.65 -20.61
N SER A 2 3.21 -35.52 -20.32
CA SER A 2 4.29 -35.44 -19.33
C SER A 2 4.37 -34.00 -18.82
N ALA A 3 3.96 -33.81 -17.56
CA ALA A 3 4.14 -32.56 -16.83
C ALA A 3 5.40 -32.70 -15.95
N THR A 4 6.39 -31.85 -16.17
CA THR A 4 7.57 -31.74 -15.30
C THR A 4 7.26 -30.82 -14.12
N GLY A 5 7.04 -31.42 -12.95
CA GLY A 5 6.89 -30.69 -11.69
C GLY A 5 8.25 -30.24 -11.15
N SER A 6 8.41 -28.93 -10.91
CA SER A 6 9.59 -28.36 -10.26
C SER A 6 9.65 -28.74 -8.76
N VAL A 7 10.78 -29.33 -8.33
CA VAL A 7 11.01 -29.81 -6.96
C VAL A 7 11.34 -28.63 -6.05
N ARG A 8 10.49 -28.34 -5.06
CA ARG A 8 10.74 -27.30 -4.04
C ARG A 8 11.76 -27.81 -3.01
N ASN A 9 12.98 -27.30 -3.06
CA ASN A 9 14.00 -27.49 -2.01
C ASN A 9 13.55 -26.81 -0.70
N LYS A 10 13.26 -27.60 0.34
CA LYS A 10 12.99 -27.11 1.70
C LYS A 10 14.24 -27.26 2.55
N VAL A 11 14.75 -26.15 3.10
CA VAL A 11 15.85 -26.16 4.07
C VAL A 11 15.29 -26.65 5.42
N ALA A 12 15.93 -27.66 6.03
CA ALA A 12 15.53 -28.14 7.35
C ALA A 12 15.89 -27.11 8.43
N LEU A 13 14.90 -26.68 9.22
CA LEU A 13 15.12 -25.80 10.37
C LEU A 13 15.64 -26.60 11.56
N LYS A 14 16.48 -25.97 12.41
CA LYS A 14 16.94 -26.59 13.65
C LYS A 14 15.76 -26.77 14.62
N PRO A 15 15.78 -27.81 15.49
CA PRO A 15 14.79 -27.95 16.55
C PRO A 15 14.67 -26.66 17.39
N GLY A 16 13.45 -26.20 17.65
CA GLY A 16 13.17 -24.95 18.39
C GLY A 16 13.15 -23.67 17.56
N PHE A 17 13.38 -23.74 16.24
CA PHE A 17 13.36 -22.60 15.32
C PHE A 17 12.21 -22.66 14.31
N SER A 18 11.10 -23.30 14.66
CA SER A 18 9.92 -23.31 13.80
C SER A 18 9.20 -21.96 13.79
N GLN A 19 8.33 -21.73 12.81
CA GLN A 19 7.49 -20.53 12.80
C GLN A 19 6.57 -20.43 14.03
N LEU A 20 6.14 -21.56 14.61
CA LEU A 20 5.36 -21.56 15.84
C LEU A 20 6.19 -21.10 17.04
N ASP A 21 7.46 -21.51 17.09
CA ASP A 21 8.40 -21.06 18.13
C ASP A 21 8.67 -19.56 18.00
N TRP A 22 8.80 -19.06 16.77
CA TRP A 22 8.86 -17.62 16.50
C TRP A 22 7.64 -16.87 17.00
N MET A 23 6.43 -17.34 16.68
CA MET A 23 5.18 -16.72 17.14
C MET A 23 5.06 -16.72 18.67
N ARG A 24 5.52 -17.78 19.34
CA ARG A 24 5.57 -17.86 20.81
C ARG A 24 6.57 -16.86 21.37
N LEU A 25 7.80 -16.81 20.83
CA LEU A 25 8.84 -15.89 21.25
C LEU A 25 8.37 -14.44 21.15
N MET A 26 7.79 -14.07 20.00
CA MET A 26 7.27 -12.73 19.77
C MET A 26 6.16 -12.38 20.75
N ARG A 27 5.24 -13.31 21.06
CA ARG A 27 4.17 -13.07 22.04
C ARG A 27 4.71 -12.67 23.42
N SER A 28 5.83 -13.23 23.85
CA SER A 28 6.45 -12.95 25.16
C SER A 28 7.55 -11.88 25.14
N ALA A 29 8.07 -11.50 23.97
CA ALA A 29 9.19 -10.57 23.86
C ALA A 29 8.79 -9.14 24.26
N LYS A 30 9.46 -8.59 25.28
CA LYS A 30 9.29 -7.22 25.76
C LYS A 30 9.88 -6.18 24.79
N ASP A 31 11.07 -6.47 24.26
CA ASP A 31 11.75 -5.65 23.25
C ASP A 31 12.31 -6.56 22.15
N PRO A 32 11.48 -6.94 21.17
CA PRO A 32 11.93 -7.82 20.09
C PRO A 32 12.87 -7.13 19.09
N THR A 33 12.97 -5.79 19.11
CA THR A 33 13.80 -5.03 18.16
C THR A 33 15.22 -4.82 18.64
N GLY A 34 15.46 -5.01 19.95
CA GLY A 34 16.77 -4.78 20.57
C GLY A 34 17.16 -3.30 20.68
N MET A 35 16.20 -2.38 20.50
CA MET A 35 16.45 -0.93 20.46
C MET A 35 16.31 -0.24 21.83
N GLY A 36 16.18 -1.01 22.91
CA GLY A 36 16.11 -0.48 24.28
C GLY A 36 14.81 0.31 24.54
N GLY A 37 13.71 -0.05 23.88
CA GLY A 37 12.42 0.62 24.02
C GLY A 37 12.33 2.02 23.40
N GLN A 38 13.32 2.42 22.61
CA GLN A 38 13.29 3.66 21.83
C GLN A 38 12.26 3.50 20.70
N GLY A 39 11.35 4.47 20.55
CA GLY A 39 10.31 4.45 19.51
C GLY A 39 10.88 4.49 18.08
N PRO A 40 10.02 4.34 17.05
CA PRO A 40 10.46 4.32 15.65
C PRO A 40 11.31 5.54 15.30
N ARG A 41 12.48 5.31 14.69
CA ARG A 41 13.41 6.37 14.29
C ARG A 41 13.47 6.52 12.77
N THR A 42 14.20 7.52 12.32
CA THR A 42 14.55 7.68 10.90
C THR A 42 16.02 7.31 10.72
N PHE A 43 16.33 6.56 9.66
CA PHE A 43 17.69 6.08 9.36
C PHE A 43 18.07 6.38 7.93
N THR A 44 19.35 6.63 7.67
CA THR A 44 19.87 6.73 6.30
C THR A 44 20.24 5.36 5.77
N MET A 45 20.33 5.20 4.45
CA MET A 45 20.85 3.94 3.87
C MET A 45 22.29 3.66 4.29
N ALA A 46 23.08 4.70 4.59
CA ALA A 46 24.44 4.54 5.10
C ALA A 46 24.43 3.85 6.47
N ALA A 47 23.55 4.28 7.39
CA ALA A 47 23.38 3.64 8.68
C ALA A 47 22.92 2.19 8.54
N VAL A 48 21.95 1.89 7.66
CA VAL A 48 21.48 0.50 7.45
C VAL A 48 22.62 -0.42 6.98
N ARG A 49 23.52 0.06 6.11
CA ARG A 49 24.64 -0.73 5.58
C ARG A 49 25.66 -1.18 6.62
N GLU A 50 25.69 -0.54 7.79
CA GLU A 50 26.59 -0.95 8.88
C GLU A 50 26.13 -2.26 9.56
N HIS A 51 24.89 -2.69 9.31
CA HIS A 51 24.26 -3.86 9.94
C HIS A 51 24.04 -4.99 8.91
N ASP A 52 25.14 -5.58 8.42
CA ASP A 52 25.14 -6.54 7.31
C ASP A 52 25.58 -7.98 7.71
N SER A 53 25.64 -8.29 9.01
CA SER A 53 26.18 -9.55 9.54
C SER A 53 25.12 -10.45 10.17
N VAL A 54 25.42 -11.74 10.35
CA VAL A 54 24.47 -12.70 10.99
C VAL A 54 24.15 -12.39 12.46
N HIS A 55 24.97 -11.58 13.13
CA HIS A 55 24.77 -11.18 14.52
C HIS A 55 24.26 -9.73 14.64
N ASP A 56 24.21 -9.01 13.53
CA ASP A 56 23.74 -7.64 13.43
C ASP A 56 23.27 -7.37 11.99
N CYS A 57 21.99 -7.61 11.75
CA CYS A 57 21.40 -7.71 10.43
C CYS A 57 20.16 -6.81 10.33
N TRP A 58 20.28 -5.71 9.61
CA TRP A 58 19.15 -4.84 9.27
C TRP A 58 18.82 -4.94 7.80
N THR A 59 17.57 -4.63 7.46
CA THR A 59 17.15 -4.55 6.07
C THR A 59 16.02 -3.54 5.89
N VAL A 60 15.94 -2.96 4.70
CA VAL A 60 14.82 -2.11 4.29
C VAL A 60 13.82 -2.93 3.49
N ILE A 61 12.55 -2.84 3.87
CA ILE A 61 11.43 -3.38 3.09
C ILE A 61 10.35 -2.31 3.00
N LYS A 62 10.09 -1.82 1.78
CA LYS A 62 9.06 -0.82 1.47
C LYS A 62 9.23 0.47 2.30
N GLY A 63 10.47 0.97 2.38
CA GLY A 63 10.83 2.20 3.08
C GLY A 63 10.86 2.10 4.61
N LYS A 64 10.62 0.92 5.17
CA LYS A 64 10.73 0.63 6.60
C LYS A 64 12.00 -0.14 6.90
N VAL A 65 12.66 0.20 8.00
CA VAL A 65 13.88 -0.42 8.46
C VAL A 65 13.53 -1.45 9.53
N TYR A 66 14.04 -2.67 9.37
CA TYR A 66 13.81 -3.79 10.28
C TYR A 66 15.13 -4.31 10.83
N ASN A 67 15.21 -4.56 12.13
CA ASN A 67 16.28 -5.37 12.72
C ASN A 67 15.88 -6.85 12.64
N ILE A 68 16.31 -7.54 11.59
CA ILE A 68 15.92 -8.94 11.34
C ILE A 68 16.83 -9.96 12.03
N THR A 69 17.86 -9.52 12.75
CA THR A 69 18.79 -10.38 13.51
C THR A 69 18.09 -11.49 14.30
N PRO A 70 17.03 -11.22 15.09
CA PRO A 70 16.38 -12.26 15.90
C PRO A 70 15.62 -13.30 15.06
N TYR A 71 15.26 -12.96 13.82
CA TYR A 71 14.44 -13.80 12.94
C TYR A 71 15.25 -14.70 12.01
N LEU A 72 16.54 -14.44 11.81
CA LEU A 72 17.37 -15.12 10.80
C LEU A 72 17.25 -16.64 10.83
N HIS A 73 17.30 -17.25 12.01
CA HIS A 73 17.23 -18.70 12.18
C HIS A 73 15.82 -19.29 12.09
N TYR A 74 14.78 -18.46 12.20
CA TYR A 74 13.37 -18.85 12.12
C TYR A 74 12.82 -18.75 10.68
N HIS A 75 13.60 -18.18 9.77
CA HIS A 75 13.20 -18.00 8.38
C HIS A 75 13.12 -19.34 7.63
N PRO A 76 11.96 -19.73 7.07
CA PRO A 76 11.81 -21.03 6.38
C PRO A 76 12.69 -21.22 5.15
N GLY A 77 13.11 -20.13 4.50
CA GLY A 77 14.07 -20.15 3.38
C GLY A 77 15.53 -20.29 3.83
N GLY A 78 15.79 -20.28 5.14
CA GLY A 78 17.12 -20.30 5.74
C GLY A 78 17.76 -18.92 5.84
N VAL A 79 18.82 -18.84 6.67
CA VAL A 79 19.59 -17.63 6.95
C VAL A 79 20.19 -17.04 5.67
N GLN A 80 20.72 -17.88 4.79
CA GLN A 80 21.40 -17.46 3.57
C GLN A 80 20.52 -16.60 2.65
N GLN A 81 19.20 -16.83 2.62
CA GLN A 81 18.30 -16.04 1.79
C GLN A 81 18.05 -14.64 2.37
N LEU A 82 18.03 -14.50 3.70
CA LEU A 82 17.92 -13.19 4.34
C LEU A 82 19.24 -12.41 4.26
N MET A 83 20.38 -13.10 4.36
CA MET A 83 21.70 -12.46 4.27
C MET A 83 21.97 -11.81 2.91
N ARG A 84 21.28 -12.22 1.84
CA ARG A 84 21.33 -11.53 0.52
C ARG A 84 20.81 -10.09 0.58
N GLY A 85 20.02 -9.76 1.60
CA GLY A 85 19.40 -8.47 1.83
C GLY A 85 19.91 -7.72 3.06
N ALA A 86 20.93 -8.27 3.74
CA ALA A 86 21.52 -7.68 4.93
C ALA A 86 22.20 -6.34 4.57
N GLY A 87 22.01 -5.32 5.41
CA GLY A 87 22.51 -3.97 5.18
C GLY A 87 21.92 -3.25 3.95
N GLY A 88 20.90 -3.81 3.31
CA GLY A 88 20.39 -3.35 2.01
C GLY A 88 18.89 -3.15 1.97
N ASP A 89 18.41 -2.63 0.82
CA ASP A 89 16.99 -2.60 0.50
C ASP A 89 16.58 -3.90 -0.19
N SER A 90 15.85 -4.73 0.55
CA SER A 90 15.36 -6.03 0.12
C SER A 90 13.98 -5.97 -0.49
N THR A 91 13.41 -4.79 -0.76
CA THR A 91 12.02 -4.66 -1.25
C THR A 91 11.77 -5.46 -2.52
N ALA A 92 12.69 -5.40 -3.48
CA ALA A 92 12.58 -6.16 -4.74
C ALA A 92 12.65 -7.68 -4.49
N LEU A 93 13.67 -8.13 -3.76
CA LEU A 93 13.89 -9.54 -3.41
C LEU A 93 12.72 -10.12 -2.59
N PHE A 94 12.17 -9.31 -1.69
CA PHE A 94 11.00 -9.67 -0.90
C PHE A 94 9.74 -9.82 -1.76
N ASN A 95 9.49 -8.90 -2.68
CA ASN A 95 8.31 -8.94 -3.55
C ASN A 95 8.38 -10.12 -4.54
N GLU A 96 9.58 -10.49 -4.99
CA GLU A 96 9.80 -11.62 -5.90
C GLU A 96 9.51 -12.97 -5.22
N ILE A 97 10.03 -13.17 -4.01
CA ILE A 97 10.00 -14.47 -3.35
C ILE A 97 8.76 -14.61 -2.44
N HIS A 98 8.26 -13.52 -1.86
CA HIS A 98 7.18 -13.52 -0.86
C HIS A 98 6.01 -12.55 -1.18
N PRO A 99 5.36 -12.68 -2.35
CA PRO A 99 4.32 -11.75 -2.79
C PRO A 99 3.06 -11.72 -1.91
N TRP A 100 2.80 -12.72 -1.07
CA TRP A 100 1.47 -12.90 -0.46
C TRP A 100 1.39 -12.98 1.08
N VAL A 101 2.45 -13.28 1.87
CA VAL A 101 2.24 -13.59 3.32
C VAL A 101 3.38 -13.19 4.30
N ALA A 102 4.60 -12.81 3.89
CA ALA A 102 5.73 -12.88 4.84
C ALA A 102 6.00 -11.67 5.77
N LEU A 103 5.37 -10.50 5.57
CA LEU A 103 5.75 -9.30 6.37
C LEU A 103 5.26 -9.40 7.82
N ALA A 104 4.16 -10.12 8.08
CA ALA A 104 3.62 -10.33 9.41
C ALA A 104 4.62 -11.00 10.38
N MET A 105 5.60 -11.74 9.87
CA MET A 105 6.60 -12.40 10.70
C MET A 105 7.65 -11.42 11.23
N VAL A 106 7.93 -10.32 10.51
CA VAL A 106 8.95 -9.33 10.87
C VAL A 106 8.36 -7.97 11.25
N GLU A 107 7.04 -7.80 11.19
CA GLU A 107 6.35 -6.53 11.47
C GLU A 107 6.76 -5.92 12.83
N ARG A 108 6.88 -6.74 13.86
CA ARG A 108 7.29 -6.31 15.20
C ARG A 108 8.80 -6.06 15.36
N LEU A 109 9.58 -6.28 14.30
CA LEU A 109 11.01 -5.98 14.23
C LEU A 109 11.28 -4.63 13.55
N GLU A 110 10.24 -3.89 13.17
CA GLU A 110 10.35 -2.53 12.63
C GLU A 110 11.02 -1.61 13.66
N ILE A 111 12.15 -1.03 13.27
CA ILE A 111 12.90 -0.06 14.09
C ILE A 111 12.67 1.38 13.62
N GLY A 112 12.14 1.57 12.41
CA GLY A 112 11.95 2.91 11.87
C GLY A 112 11.71 3.00 10.39
N TYR A 113 11.95 4.19 9.85
CA TYR A 113 11.76 4.56 8.45
C TYR A 113 13.09 4.94 7.81
N LEU A 114 13.20 4.66 6.51
CA LEU A 114 14.32 5.13 5.72
C LEU A 114 14.12 6.61 5.36
N GLU A 115 15.15 7.41 5.55
CA GLU A 115 15.18 8.83 5.23
C GLU A 115 15.28 9.01 3.70
N GLU A 116 14.14 9.16 3.01
CA GLU A 116 14.15 9.54 1.59
C GLU A 116 14.42 11.04 1.43
N ARG A 117 15.54 11.36 0.77
CA ARG A 117 15.97 12.68 0.26
C ARG A 117 15.22 13.88 0.87
N ALA A 118 15.77 14.40 1.97
CA ALA A 118 15.37 15.63 2.65
C ALA A 118 15.59 16.93 1.83
N SER A 119 15.22 16.97 0.54
CA SER A 119 15.30 18.20 -0.28
C SER A 119 14.02 18.62 -1.00
N ARG A 120 12.89 17.91 -0.86
CA ARG A 120 11.60 18.47 -1.30
C ARG A 120 11.05 19.39 -0.21
N LYS A 121 11.45 20.66 -0.24
CA LYS A 121 10.94 21.75 0.63
C LYS A 121 9.41 21.63 0.81
N LYS A 122 8.95 21.76 2.06
CA LYS A 122 7.53 21.88 2.44
C LYS A 122 6.82 22.84 1.50
N ARG A 123 5.97 22.33 0.60
CA ARG A 123 4.93 23.15 -0.04
C ARG A 123 3.80 23.27 0.96
N SER A 124 3.61 24.47 1.51
CA SER A 124 2.36 24.82 2.19
C SER A 124 1.20 24.60 1.23
N LEU A 125 0.12 24.00 1.72
CA LEU A 125 -1.14 23.93 0.99
C LEU A 125 -1.62 25.36 0.71
N PRO A 126 -2.00 25.71 -0.53
CA PRO A 126 -2.70 26.96 -0.76
C PRO A 126 -4.07 26.92 -0.06
N PRO A 127 -4.60 28.08 0.38
CA PRO A 127 -5.95 28.15 0.92
C PRO A 127 -6.96 27.71 -0.14
N VAL A 128 -8.00 27.00 0.29
CA VAL A 128 -9.07 26.51 -0.57
C VAL A 128 -9.87 27.71 -1.09
N PRO A 129 -10.03 27.91 -2.41
CA PRO A 129 -10.89 28.97 -2.92
C PRO A 129 -12.36 28.61 -2.69
N GLU A 130 -13.12 29.56 -2.14
CA GLU A 130 -14.58 29.51 -2.10
C GLU A 130 -15.11 29.70 -3.53
N PHE A 131 -15.96 28.78 -3.99
CA PHE A 131 -16.59 28.84 -5.31
C PHE A 131 -17.83 29.75 -5.25
N SER A 132 -17.83 30.81 -6.07
CA SER A 132 -19.05 31.48 -6.53
C SER A 132 -19.21 31.27 -8.04
N ASP A 133 -20.40 30.88 -8.46
CA ASP A 133 -20.81 30.75 -9.86
C ASP A 133 -20.67 32.10 -10.59
N ASP A 134 -19.95 32.13 -11.71
CA ASP A 134 -20.34 32.84 -12.93
C ASP A 134 -19.30 32.63 -14.05
N ALA A 135 -19.81 32.40 -15.26
CA ALA A 135 -19.05 32.10 -16.46
C ALA A 135 -18.48 33.35 -17.15
N ALA A 136 -17.27 33.23 -17.74
CA ALA A 136 -16.98 33.62 -19.14
C ALA A 136 -15.46 33.72 -19.41
N GLY A 137 -15.00 32.96 -20.43
CA GLY A 137 -14.21 33.46 -21.57
C GLY A 137 -12.74 33.91 -21.38
N GLY A 138 -11.88 33.38 -22.27
CA GLY A 138 -10.65 34.06 -22.73
C GLY A 138 -9.35 33.38 -22.32
N GLY A 139 -8.65 32.77 -23.28
CA GLY A 139 -7.37 32.09 -23.05
C GLY A 139 -6.13 32.98 -23.12
N GLU A 140 -4.97 32.43 -22.76
CA GLU A 140 -3.76 32.39 -23.60
C GLU A 140 -2.74 31.39 -23.01
N GLU A 141 -1.92 30.83 -23.90
CA GLU A 141 -0.99 29.73 -23.71
C GLU A 141 0.35 30.14 -23.06
N THR A 142 1.00 29.24 -22.30
CA THR A 142 2.47 29.12 -22.32
C THR A 142 2.94 27.66 -22.25
N LYS A 143 3.94 27.36 -23.08
CA LYS A 143 4.56 26.09 -23.47
C LYS A 143 5.19 25.21 -22.37
N ALA A 144 4.81 23.94 -22.39
CA ALA A 144 5.57 22.68 -22.53
C ALA A 144 6.98 22.46 -21.90
N ALA A 145 7.09 21.33 -21.17
CA ALA A 145 8.07 20.24 -21.34
C ALA A 145 7.69 19.06 -20.39
N GLY A 146 7.61 17.78 -20.75
CA GLY A 146 7.90 17.08 -21.99
C GLY A 146 7.34 15.63 -21.96
N ALA A 147 7.07 15.16 -23.17
CA ALA A 147 6.57 13.88 -23.70
C ALA A 147 6.47 12.61 -22.82
N ALA A 148 5.25 12.06 -22.77
CA ALA A 148 4.97 10.63 -22.92
C ALA A 148 4.03 10.45 -24.14
N ALA A 149 4.20 9.36 -24.90
CA ALA A 149 3.53 9.08 -26.18
C ALA A 149 1.98 9.01 -26.05
N PRO A 150 1.21 9.31 -27.12
CA PRO A 150 -0.25 9.41 -27.03
C PRO A 150 -0.89 8.01 -26.95
N SER A 151 -1.67 7.76 -25.91
CA SER A 151 -2.68 6.69 -25.90
C SER A 151 -4.05 7.32 -26.14
N ALA A 152 -4.75 6.88 -27.20
CA ALA A 152 -5.99 7.46 -27.71
C ALA A 152 -7.24 7.14 -26.86
N GLY A 153 -7.17 7.38 -25.55
CA GLY A 153 -8.28 7.19 -24.62
C GLY A 153 -8.29 8.23 -23.49
N PRO A 154 -9.42 8.39 -22.78
CA PRO A 154 -9.55 9.31 -21.66
C PRO A 154 -8.48 9.04 -20.58
N GLU A 155 -7.81 10.09 -20.10
CA GLU A 155 -6.71 10.00 -19.15
C GLU A 155 -7.13 9.28 -17.85
N PRO A 156 -6.34 8.31 -17.34
CA PRO A 156 -6.67 7.62 -16.12
C PRO A 156 -6.51 8.55 -14.90
N ALA A 157 -7.53 8.59 -14.04
CA ALA A 157 -7.52 9.41 -12.84
C ALA A 157 -6.64 8.86 -11.71
N LEU A 158 -6.40 7.55 -11.70
CA LEU A 158 -5.59 6.88 -10.69
C LEU A 158 -4.18 6.63 -11.22
N ASP A 159 -3.21 6.81 -10.33
CA ASP A 159 -1.80 6.55 -10.56
C ASP A 159 -1.35 5.37 -9.68
N PRO A 160 -0.65 4.36 -10.23
CA PRO A 160 -0.19 3.20 -9.45
C PRO A 160 0.91 3.55 -8.44
N ASP A 161 1.65 4.63 -8.69
CA ASP A 161 2.78 5.11 -7.90
C ASP A 161 2.37 6.25 -6.95
N ASN A 162 1.30 6.99 -7.28
CA ASN A 162 0.85 8.15 -6.50
C ASN A 162 -0.57 8.01 -5.93
N TRP A 163 -0.76 8.50 -4.70
CA TRP A 163 -2.09 8.57 -4.09
C TRP A 163 -2.88 9.74 -4.66
N THR A 164 -4.08 9.46 -5.18
CA THR A 164 -5.03 10.46 -5.67
C THR A 164 -6.18 10.60 -4.67
N ALA A 165 -6.46 11.82 -4.21
CA ALA A 165 -7.57 12.12 -3.30
C ALA A 165 -8.85 12.40 -4.09
N LEU A 166 -9.75 11.43 -4.17
CA LEU A 166 -11.03 11.54 -4.89
C LEU A 166 -12.16 12.04 -3.99
N LEU A 167 -13.06 12.86 -4.55
CA LEU A 167 -14.18 13.45 -3.83
C LEU A 167 -15.40 12.52 -3.85
N LEU A 168 -15.92 12.19 -2.67
CA LEU A 168 -17.15 11.41 -2.54
C LEU A 168 -18.36 12.26 -2.96
N MET A 169 -19.00 11.89 -4.08
CA MET A 169 -20.20 12.55 -4.57
C MET A 169 -21.45 12.06 -3.85
N LYS A 170 -21.55 10.75 -3.62
CA LYS A 170 -22.75 10.12 -3.07
C LYS A 170 -22.45 8.76 -2.44
N THR A 171 -23.15 8.49 -1.35
CA THR A 171 -23.25 7.16 -0.74
C THR A 171 -24.69 6.64 -0.90
N LYS A 172 -24.87 5.43 -1.41
CA LYS A 172 -26.16 4.74 -1.51
C LYS A 172 -26.12 3.45 -0.69
N ARG A 173 -27.06 3.28 0.24
CA ARG A 173 -27.27 1.99 0.92
C ARG A 173 -28.00 1.06 -0.04
N ILE A 174 -27.42 -0.11 -0.32
CA ILE A 174 -27.98 -1.10 -1.25
C ILE A 174 -28.73 -2.19 -0.49
N GLY A 175 -28.29 -2.51 0.73
CA GLY A 175 -28.91 -3.49 1.60
C GLY A 175 -28.24 -3.50 2.97
N GLU A 176 -28.57 -4.49 3.79
CA GLU A 176 -27.99 -4.61 5.14
C GLU A 176 -26.46 -4.79 5.07
N GLY A 177 -25.75 -3.82 5.61
CA GLY A 177 -24.29 -3.77 5.59
C GLY A 177 -23.68 -3.68 4.19
N VAL A 178 -24.38 -3.21 3.15
CA VAL A 178 -23.78 -2.97 1.81
C VAL A 178 -24.02 -1.53 1.40
N VAL A 179 -22.93 -0.81 1.10
CA VAL A 179 -22.97 0.57 0.60
C VAL A 179 -22.26 0.68 -0.73
N MET A 180 -22.80 1.51 -1.63
CA MET A 180 -22.15 1.90 -2.87
C MET A 180 -21.73 3.37 -2.75
N LEU A 181 -20.45 3.64 -2.96
CA LEU A 181 -19.86 4.98 -2.91
C LEU A 181 -19.47 5.40 -4.33
N ARG A 182 -19.91 6.59 -4.74
CA ARG A 182 -19.54 7.22 -6.02
C ARG A 182 -18.55 8.34 -5.78
N PHE A 183 -17.39 8.25 -6.42
CA PHE A 183 -16.32 9.24 -6.37
C PHE A 183 -16.24 10.00 -7.69
N ALA A 184 -16.01 11.30 -7.63
CA ALA A 184 -15.79 12.15 -8.80
C ALA A 184 -14.38 11.94 -9.35
N LEU A 185 -14.29 11.87 -10.67
CA LEU A 185 -13.05 11.98 -11.45
C LEU A 185 -13.10 13.30 -12.25
N GLY A 186 -12.04 13.65 -12.98
CA GLY A 186 -12.11 14.75 -13.94
C GLY A 186 -13.15 14.50 -15.04
N ASP A 187 -13.69 15.57 -15.63
CA ASP A 187 -14.86 15.54 -16.54
C ASP A 187 -14.69 14.63 -17.78
N GLU A 188 -13.45 14.35 -18.16
CA GLU A 188 -13.10 13.43 -19.26
C GLU A 188 -12.24 12.25 -18.82
N GLN A 189 -12.02 12.07 -17.51
CA GLN A 189 -11.19 10.98 -17.00
C GLN A 189 -11.98 9.69 -16.78
N THR A 190 -11.31 8.57 -16.98
CA THR A 190 -11.77 7.26 -16.49
C THR A 190 -10.97 6.87 -15.25
N SER A 191 -11.37 5.80 -14.57
CA SER A 191 -10.60 5.32 -13.42
C SER A 191 -9.20 4.80 -13.77
N GLY A 192 -8.99 4.36 -15.02
CA GLY A 192 -7.80 3.62 -15.43
C GLY A 192 -7.73 2.17 -14.94
N VAL A 193 -8.76 1.67 -14.24
CA VAL A 193 -8.79 0.28 -13.73
C VAL A 193 -9.41 -0.65 -14.76
N GLU A 194 -8.60 -1.51 -15.36
CA GLU A 194 -9.05 -2.50 -16.34
C GLU A 194 -9.57 -3.80 -15.70
N PRO A 195 -10.30 -4.65 -16.45
CA PRO A 195 -10.72 -5.96 -15.95
C PRO A 195 -9.53 -6.80 -15.46
N GLY A 196 -9.67 -7.39 -14.27
CA GLY A 196 -8.60 -8.12 -13.60
C GLY A 196 -7.65 -7.25 -12.76
N GLN A 197 -7.85 -5.93 -12.80
CA GLN A 197 -7.15 -4.97 -11.94
C GLN A 197 -8.03 -4.51 -10.77
N HIS A 198 -7.39 -3.91 -9.79
CA HIS A 198 -8.00 -3.38 -8.58
C HIS A 198 -7.26 -2.11 -8.14
N LEU A 199 -7.82 -1.37 -7.20
CA LEU A 199 -7.20 -0.20 -6.59
C LEU A 199 -7.03 -0.42 -5.08
N MET A 200 -6.29 0.47 -4.44
CA MET A 200 -6.14 0.54 -3.00
C MET A 200 -6.78 1.82 -2.47
N VAL A 201 -7.50 1.71 -1.37
CA VAL A 201 -8.08 2.83 -0.63
C VAL A 201 -7.33 3.00 0.69
N ARG A 202 -6.99 4.24 1.04
CA ARG A 202 -6.35 4.62 2.31
C ARG A 202 -7.21 5.60 3.09
N LEU A 203 -7.38 5.35 4.38
CA LEU A 203 -7.97 6.30 5.35
C LEU A 203 -7.11 6.39 6.61
N LEU A 204 -7.03 7.58 7.19
CA LEU A 204 -6.50 7.80 8.53
C LEU A 204 -7.67 7.80 9.52
N LEU A 205 -7.75 6.78 10.37
CA LEU A 205 -8.85 6.59 11.32
C LEU A 205 -8.35 6.75 12.76
N PRO A 206 -9.19 7.21 13.70
CA PRO A 206 -8.79 7.25 15.11
C PRO A 206 -8.36 5.86 15.62
N LYS A 207 -7.28 5.78 16.39
CA LYS A 207 -7.06 4.67 17.30
C LYS A 207 -8.23 4.71 18.31
N GLY A 208 -8.79 3.54 18.66
CA GLY A 208 -10.02 3.43 19.47
C GLY A 208 -9.99 4.21 20.81
N THR A 209 -11.13 4.23 21.49
CA THR A 209 -11.39 5.01 22.71
C THR A 209 -10.24 4.94 23.72
N GLY A 210 -9.51 6.05 23.87
CA GLY A 210 -8.49 6.23 24.91
C GLY A 210 -7.11 6.73 24.45
N GLY A 211 -6.81 6.73 23.14
CA GLY A 211 -5.52 7.22 22.64
C GLY A 211 -5.69 8.26 21.55
N GLY A 212 -5.33 9.52 21.83
CA GLY A 212 -5.23 10.57 20.81
C GLY A 212 -4.21 10.17 19.74
N GLY A 213 -4.69 9.67 18.61
CA GLY A 213 -3.83 9.23 17.52
C GLY A 213 -4.63 8.64 16.36
N VAL A 214 -4.05 8.69 15.17
CA VAL A 214 -4.62 8.08 13.97
C VAL A 214 -3.86 6.79 13.61
N VAL A 215 -4.57 5.84 13.02
CA VAL A 215 -4.04 4.64 12.40
C VAL A 215 -4.41 4.69 10.92
N GLU A 216 -3.40 4.50 10.08
CA GLU A 216 -3.60 4.36 8.66
C GLU A 216 -4.18 2.97 8.36
N VAL A 217 -5.30 2.93 7.65
CA VAL A 217 -5.94 1.70 7.20
C VAL A 217 -5.96 1.69 5.69
N ARG A 218 -5.35 0.68 5.08
CA ARG A 218 -5.35 0.47 3.62
C ARG A 218 -6.09 -0.81 3.25
N ARG A 219 -6.91 -0.80 2.20
CA ARG A 219 -7.61 -1.99 1.70
C ARG A 219 -7.70 -1.95 0.17
N HIS A 220 -7.63 -3.12 -0.44
CA HIS A 220 -7.80 -3.28 -1.88
C HIS A 220 -9.29 -3.40 -2.21
N TYR A 221 -9.72 -2.78 -3.32
CA TYR A 221 -11.07 -2.85 -3.84
C TYR A 221 -11.04 -2.96 -5.35
N THR A 222 -11.96 -3.74 -5.91
CA THR A 222 -12.25 -3.74 -7.35
C THR A 222 -13.45 -2.83 -7.58
N PRO A 223 -13.33 -1.79 -8.43
CA PRO A 223 -14.46 -0.93 -8.78
C PRO A 223 -15.58 -1.73 -9.43
N VAL A 224 -16.82 -1.27 -9.22
CA VAL A 224 -18.01 -1.84 -9.88
C VAL A 224 -18.48 -0.99 -11.06
N SER A 225 -17.94 0.22 -11.21
CA SER A 225 -18.09 1.01 -12.43
C SER A 225 -17.42 0.31 -13.62
N GLN A 226 -17.97 0.48 -14.81
CA GLN A 226 -17.34 -0.03 -16.04
C GLN A 226 -15.95 0.63 -16.23
N PRO A 227 -14.95 -0.07 -16.80
CA PRO A 227 -13.62 0.49 -17.02
C PRO A 227 -13.63 1.83 -17.78
N GLY A 228 -14.49 1.94 -18.80
CA GLY A 228 -14.67 3.16 -19.60
C GLY A 228 -15.65 4.18 -19.03
N ALA A 229 -16.12 4.04 -17.78
CA ALA A 229 -16.98 5.04 -17.16
C ALA A 229 -16.23 6.37 -16.98
N VAL A 230 -16.78 7.45 -17.51
CA VAL A 230 -16.17 8.78 -17.50
C VAL A 230 -16.72 9.61 -16.34
N GLY A 231 -15.84 10.37 -15.67
CA GLY A 231 -16.20 11.34 -14.63
C GLY A 231 -16.52 10.75 -13.26
N PHE A 232 -16.60 9.42 -13.12
CA PHE A 232 -16.86 8.79 -11.84
C PHE A 232 -16.27 7.38 -11.68
N LEU A 233 -16.10 6.99 -10.42
CA LEU A 233 -15.72 5.64 -9.98
C LEU A 233 -16.69 5.17 -8.89
N ASP A 234 -17.26 3.97 -9.06
CA ASP A 234 -18.15 3.37 -8.05
C ASP A 234 -17.44 2.23 -7.31
N LEU A 235 -17.47 2.26 -5.97
CA LEU A 235 -17.05 1.18 -5.10
C LEU A 235 -18.23 0.57 -4.36
N LEU A 236 -18.38 -0.76 -4.43
CA LEU A 236 -19.32 -1.51 -3.61
C LEU A 236 -18.59 -2.10 -2.39
N VAL A 237 -19.04 -1.72 -1.19
CA VAL A 237 -18.36 -2.08 0.07
C VAL A 237 -19.32 -2.82 0.98
N LYS A 238 -18.92 -4.04 1.39
CA LYS A 238 -19.56 -4.77 2.50
C LYS A 238 -19.00 -4.25 3.83
N VAL A 239 -19.91 -3.79 4.68
CA VAL A 239 -19.67 -3.34 6.05
C VAL A 239 -19.85 -4.53 6.98
N TYR A 240 -18.79 -4.88 7.69
CA TYR A 240 -18.80 -5.89 8.74
C TYR A 240 -18.78 -5.20 10.11
N PRO A 241 -19.44 -5.73 11.15
CA PRO A 241 -19.52 -5.09 12.47
C PRO A 241 -18.17 -4.59 13.00
N ASP A 242 -17.12 -5.43 12.94
CA ASP A 242 -15.78 -5.09 13.44
C ASP A 242 -14.86 -4.50 12.34
N GLY A 243 -15.37 -4.31 11.13
CA GLY A 243 -14.58 -3.88 9.99
C GLY A 243 -14.25 -2.39 10.02
N ARG A 244 -13.02 -2.02 10.39
CA ARG A 244 -12.59 -0.60 10.46
C ARG A 244 -12.81 0.18 9.16
N MET A 245 -12.32 -0.32 8.03
CA MET A 245 -12.42 0.39 6.74
C MET A 245 -13.87 0.49 6.26
N GLY A 246 -14.61 -0.62 6.26
CA GLY A 246 -16.00 -0.64 5.79
C GLY A 246 -16.91 0.26 6.61
N ASN A 247 -16.78 0.24 7.94
CA ASN A 247 -17.54 1.15 8.81
C ASN A 247 -17.15 2.61 8.61
N ALA A 248 -15.87 2.92 8.39
CA ALA A 248 -15.42 4.27 8.13
C ALA A 248 -15.98 4.80 6.80
N LEU A 249 -15.83 4.05 5.70
CA LEU A 249 -16.36 4.42 4.39
C LEU A 249 -17.88 4.61 4.43
N ALA A 250 -18.61 3.74 5.11
CA ALA A 250 -20.07 3.83 5.23
C ALA A 250 -20.57 5.05 6.02
N ARG A 251 -19.69 5.73 6.77
CA ARG A 251 -19.99 6.93 7.55
C ARG A 251 -19.51 8.22 6.87
N LEU A 252 -18.82 8.13 5.73
CA LEU A 252 -18.38 9.32 5.01
C LEU A 252 -19.58 10.11 4.47
N GLU A 253 -19.47 11.43 4.57
CA GLU A 253 -20.43 12.38 4.03
C GLU A 253 -19.98 12.87 2.65
N ARG A 254 -20.95 13.35 1.85
CA ARG A 254 -20.67 13.95 0.54
C ARG A 254 -19.64 15.08 0.70
N GLY A 255 -18.69 15.15 -0.23
CA GLY A 255 -17.57 16.10 -0.20
C GLY A 255 -16.32 15.58 0.51
N ALA A 256 -16.41 14.45 1.25
CA ALA A 256 -15.25 13.81 1.84
C ALA A 256 -14.24 13.40 0.76
N ARG A 257 -12.95 13.58 1.07
CA ARG A 257 -11.84 13.14 0.20
C ARG A 257 -11.31 11.80 0.68
N VAL A 258 -11.16 10.86 -0.24
CA VAL A 258 -10.64 9.52 0.02
C VAL A 258 -9.44 9.27 -0.88
N GLU A 259 -8.33 8.86 -0.29
CA GLU A 259 -7.11 8.59 -1.04
C GLU A 259 -7.19 7.20 -1.67
N MET A 260 -6.94 7.16 -2.98
CA MET A 260 -6.94 5.96 -3.79
C MET A 260 -5.67 5.87 -4.63
N GLN A 261 -5.20 4.66 -4.87
CA GLN A 261 -4.01 4.38 -5.67
C GLN A 261 -4.26 3.16 -6.55
N GLY A 262 -3.75 3.15 -7.76
CA GLY A 262 -3.93 2.07 -8.72
C GLY A 262 -3.82 2.57 -10.16
N PRO A 263 -4.00 1.72 -11.17
CA PRO A 263 -4.45 0.34 -11.05
C PRO A 263 -3.34 -0.63 -10.60
N PHE A 264 -3.74 -1.70 -9.90
CA PHE A 264 -2.90 -2.81 -9.49
C PHE A 264 -3.45 -4.13 -10.04
N GLY A 265 -2.57 -5.11 -10.28
CA GLY A 265 -2.92 -6.39 -10.89
C GLY A 265 -2.53 -6.47 -12.36
N GLY A 266 -2.07 -7.65 -12.77
CA GLY A 266 -1.40 -7.89 -14.06
C GLY A 266 -2.04 -8.96 -14.94
N LEU A 267 -3.22 -9.48 -14.58
CA LEU A 267 -3.94 -10.42 -15.44
C LEU A 267 -4.73 -9.63 -16.48
N ARG A 268 -4.08 -9.33 -17.62
CA ARG A 268 -4.77 -8.85 -18.82
C ARG A 268 -5.55 -10.01 -19.43
N TYR A 269 -6.88 -10.02 -19.25
CA TYR A 269 -7.75 -10.92 -19.99
C TYR A 269 -7.77 -10.50 -21.46
N LYS A 270 -7.03 -11.22 -22.31
CA LYS A 270 -7.19 -11.13 -23.76
C LYS A 270 -8.43 -11.96 -24.10
N GLY A 271 -9.57 -11.31 -24.32
CA GLY A 271 -10.79 -11.98 -24.75
C GLY A 271 -10.54 -12.76 -26.04
N GLY A 272 -10.51 -14.09 -25.92
CA GLY A 272 -10.58 -15.00 -27.05
C GLY A 272 -11.97 -15.62 -27.07
N PHE A 273 -12.94 -14.89 -27.63
CA PHE A 273 -14.12 -15.54 -28.19
C PHE A 273 -13.86 -15.61 -29.70
N GLY A 274 -13.45 -16.79 -30.15
CA GLY A 274 -13.59 -17.19 -31.55
C GLY A 274 -15.02 -17.60 -31.83
#